data_AF-A0A645ECD9-F1
#
_entry.id   AF-A0A645ECD9-F1
#
_cell.length_a   1.000
_cell.length_b   1.000
_cell.length_c   1.000
_cell.angle_alpha   90.00
_cell.angle_beta   90.00
_cell.angle_gamma   90.00
#
_symmetry.space_group_name_H-M   'P 1'
#
loop_
_entity.id
_entity.type
_entity.pdbx_description
1 polymer ?
#
loop_
_entity_poly.entity_id
_entity_poly.type
_entity_poly.pdbx_seq_one_letter_code
_entity_poly.pdbx_strand_id
1 'polypeptide(L)'
;MALQTKNRQAEAGKVNIAVVLLRHLSNFTDFNVLERDPRVHLFYTNNTDELQKADIILIPGTKSTLADLYELRRNGVAQTIVKAYREGATVMGICGGYQIMGMEVCDPEGVEGEIIRLPGLGLLPVSTTMLGEKITRQVDFNFLDSNVVCHGYEIHMGNTVTSEAAEVIPLNSISDGQADGCFVNERCMGTYIHGILDNGAFIDFLLKPFAGKMEHKEFDFASFKEEQYNKLADHVRNHVNMDVIYQLMKSND
;
A
#
# COMPACT_ATOMS: atom_id res chain seq x y z
N MET A 1 -18.56 10.59 -10.66
CA MET A 1 -17.78 11.83 -10.88
C MET A 1 -17.41 12.43 -9.52
N ALA A 2 -16.26 12.04 -8.96
CA ALA A 2 -15.70 12.65 -7.74
C ALA A 2 -14.16 12.49 -7.70
N LEU A 3 -13.50 12.62 -8.86
CA LEU A 3 -12.05 12.44 -9.04
C LEU A 3 -11.38 13.68 -9.69
N GLN A 4 -11.99 14.84 -9.50
CA GLN A 4 -11.43 16.17 -9.78
C GLN A 4 -11.62 16.92 -8.46
N THR A 5 -10.61 17.14 -7.62
CA THR A 5 -9.53 18.12 -7.80
C THR A 5 -8.49 17.90 -6.69
N LYS A 6 -7.80 16.74 -6.65
CA LYS A 6 -6.60 16.60 -5.80
C LYS A 6 -5.40 17.02 -6.62
N ASN A 7 -4.60 17.97 -6.11
CA ASN A 7 -3.37 18.45 -6.75
C ASN A 7 -2.54 17.25 -7.25
N ARG A 8 -2.20 17.27 -8.55
CA ARG A 8 -1.52 16.16 -9.23
C ARG A 8 -0.01 16.41 -9.41
N GLN A 9 0.53 17.40 -8.70
CA GLN A 9 1.90 17.88 -8.88
C GLN A 9 2.61 17.85 -7.54
N ALA A 10 3.90 17.49 -7.57
CA ALA A 10 4.75 17.44 -6.40
C ALA A 10 4.72 18.76 -5.59
N GLU A 11 4.60 18.63 -4.27
CA GLU A 11 4.54 19.73 -3.31
C GLU A 11 5.89 19.86 -2.59
N ALA A 12 6.40 21.10 -2.48
CA ALA A 12 7.63 21.38 -1.74
C ALA A 12 7.38 21.30 -0.23
N GLY A 13 8.36 20.84 0.54
CA GLY A 13 8.28 20.71 2.01
C GLY A 13 7.53 19.46 2.51
N LYS A 14 7.11 18.58 1.60
CA LYS A 14 6.46 17.29 1.90
C LYS A 14 7.14 16.14 1.16
N VAL A 15 6.87 14.92 1.63
CA VAL A 15 7.24 13.68 0.92
C VAL A 15 6.22 13.40 -0.17
N ASN A 16 6.66 13.39 -1.43
CA ASN A 16 5.78 13.19 -2.57
C ASN A 16 5.56 11.70 -2.84
N ILE A 17 4.32 11.24 -2.64
CA ILE A 17 3.96 9.83 -2.77
C ILE A 17 3.05 9.65 -3.98
N ALA A 18 3.54 8.96 -5.00
CA ALA A 18 2.74 8.60 -6.16
C ALA A 18 2.15 7.19 -5.97
N VAL A 19 0.83 7.08 -5.96
CA VAL A 19 0.13 5.80 -6.09
C VAL A 19 -0.10 5.54 -7.57
N VAL A 20 0.41 4.41 -8.07
CA VAL A 20 0.25 4.04 -9.49
C VAL A 20 -1.23 3.77 -9.78
N LEU A 21 -1.81 4.55 -10.70
CA LEU A 21 -3.22 4.42 -11.07
C LEU A 21 -3.41 3.23 -12.02
N LEU A 22 -3.73 2.06 -11.45
CA LEU A 22 -4.04 0.83 -12.17
C LEU A 22 -5.49 0.82 -12.69
N ARG A 23 -5.74 0.11 -13.79
CA ARG A 23 -7.09 0.01 -14.38
C ARG A 23 -8.01 -0.82 -13.49
N HIS A 24 -7.48 -1.86 -12.85
CA HIS A 24 -8.23 -2.76 -11.96
C HIS A 24 -7.83 -2.58 -10.49
N LEU A 25 -7.44 -1.36 -10.10
CA LEU A 25 -7.08 -0.99 -8.73
C LEU A 25 -8.12 -1.51 -7.73
N SER A 26 -7.64 -2.22 -6.71
CA SER A 26 -8.42 -2.70 -5.58
C SER A 26 -7.99 -2.01 -4.28
N ASN A 27 -8.80 -2.16 -3.22
CA ASN A 27 -8.43 -1.75 -1.86
C ASN A 27 -7.89 -0.32 -1.77
N PHE A 28 -8.52 0.62 -2.49
CA PHE A 28 -8.11 2.04 -2.52
C PHE A 28 -8.01 2.68 -1.14
N THR A 29 -8.66 2.10 -0.13
CA THR A 29 -8.63 2.52 1.26
C THR A 29 -7.28 2.35 1.94
N ASP A 30 -6.37 1.51 1.41
CA ASP A 30 -5.03 1.30 1.97
C ASP A 30 -4.21 2.60 2.09
N PHE A 31 -4.57 3.63 1.32
CA PHE A 31 -3.86 4.91 1.30
C PHE A 31 -4.53 5.99 2.16
N ASN A 32 -5.67 5.71 2.79
CA ASN A 32 -6.48 6.71 3.49
C ASN A 32 -5.74 7.41 4.63
N VAL A 33 -4.90 6.67 5.38
CA VAL A 33 -4.12 7.25 6.48
C VAL A 33 -3.02 8.16 5.92
N LEU A 34 -2.29 7.71 4.89
CA LEU A 34 -1.32 8.54 4.19
C LEU A 34 -1.96 9.81 3.59
N GLU A 35 -3.14 9.71 2.97
CA GLU A 35 -3.83 10.88 2.41
C GLU A 35 -4.11 11.99 3.43
N ARG A 36 -4.14 11.64 4.72
CA ARG A 36 -4.42 12.56 5.83
C ARG A 36 -3.18 12.92 6.63
N ASP A 37 -2.04 12.29 6.36
CA ASP A 37 -0.79 12.60 7.03
C ASP A 37 -0.24 13.93 6.48
N PRO A 38 -0.04 14.97 7.31
CA PRO A 38 0.38 16.28 6.83
C PRO A 38 1.83 16.29 6.32
N ARG A 39 2.62 15.25 6.61
CA ARG A 39 4.00 15.11 6.14
C ARG A 39 4.08 14.76 4.65
N VAL A 40 2.99 14.24 4.09
CA VAL A 40 2.99 13.66 2.74
C VAL A 40 2.10 14.43 1.79
N HIS A 41 2.50 14.43 0.53
CA HIS A 41 1.68 14.84 -0.59
C HIS A 41 1.39 13.59 -1.43
N LEU A 42 0.21 13.00 -1.23
CA LEU A 42 -0.21 11.80 -1.95
C LEU A 42 -1.02 12.14 -3.20
N PHE A 43 -0.65 11.56 -4.34
CA PHE A 43 -1.37 11.71 -5.60
C PHE A 43 -1.42 10.39 -6.38
N TYR A 44 -2.46 10.23 -7.19
CA TYR A 44 -2.65 9.05 -8.04
C TYR A 44 -2.33 9.40 -9.48
N THR A 45 -1.45 8.61 -10.11
CA THR A 45 -1.02 8.89 -11.48
C THR A 45 -0.59 7.63 -12.23
N ASN A 46 -0.78 7.65 -13.54
CA ASN A 46 -0.11 6.77 -14.50
C ASN A 46 0.69 7.59 -15.53
N ASN A 47 0.88 8.88 -15.27
CA ASN A 47 1.74 9.75 -16.08
C ASN A 47 3.20 9.54 -15.67
N THR A 48 4.05 9.27 -16.65
CA THR A 48 5.47 8.95 -16.45
C THR A 48 6.27 10.12 -15.87
N ASP A 49 5.96 11.34 -16.27
CA ASP A 49 6.71 12.53 -15.82
C ASP A 49 6.41 12.85 -14.36
N GLU A 50 5.18 12.62 -13.91
CA GLU A 50 4.82 12.79 -12.49
C GLU A 50 5.38 11.68 -11.61
N LEU A 51 5.44 10.43 -12.12
CA LEU A 51 6.06 9.32 -11.38
C LEU A 51 7.55 9.56 -11.12
N GLN A 52 8.28 10.15 -12.06
CA GLN A 52 9.72 10.45 -11.89
C GLN A 52 9.99 11.50 -10.82
N LYS A 53 9.00 12.33 -10.47
CA LYS A 53 9.14 13.37 -9.44
C LYS A 53 8.81 12.87 -8.03
N ALA A 54 8.31 11.65 -7.90
CA ALA A 54 7.89 11.09 -6.63
C ALA A 54 9.12 10.66 -5.79
N ASP A 55 9.01 10.88 -4.48
CA ASP A 55 9.94 10.35 -3.48
C ASP A 55 9.66 8.87 -3.22
N ILE A 56 8.37 8.52 -3.19
CA ILE A 56 7.86 7.17 -2.95
C ILE A 56 6.85 6.82 -4.05
N ILE A 57 7.00 5.65 -4.64
CA ILE A 57 6.05 5.08 -5.61
C ILE A 57 5.40 3.86 -4.96
N LEU A 58 4.08 3.91 -4.80
CA LEU A 58 3.27 2.80 -4.30
C LEU A 58 2.57 2.11 -5.46
N ILE A 59 2.78 0.81 -5.61
CA ILE A 59 2.03 -0.03 -6.56
C ILE A 59 0.91 -0.72 -5.78
N PRO A 60 -0.36 -0.33 -6.00
CA PRO A 60 -1.48 -0.83 -5.21
C PRO A 60 -1.86 -2.26 -5.58
N GLY A 61 -2.76 -2.83 -4.77
CA GLY A 61 -3.45 -4.07 -5.14
C GLY A 61 -4.28 -3.92 -6.42
N THR A 62 -4.45 -5.03 -7.12
CA THR A 62 -5.26 -5.12 -8.34
C THR A 62 -6.05 -6.42 -8.36
N LYS A 63 -7.20 -6.40 -9.03
CA LYS A 63 -8.02 -7.60 -9.28
C LYS A 63 -7.62 -8.35 -10.56
N SER A 64 -6.69 -7.79 -11.35
CA SER A 64 -6.21 -8.40 -12.59
C SER A 64 -4.76 -8.00 -12.81
N THR A 65 -3.88 -8.73 -12.12
CA THR A 65 -2.44 -8.48 -12.01
C THR A 65 -1.79 -8.48 -13.38
N LEU A 66 -2.04 -9.51 -14.19
CA LEU A 66 -1.43 -9.63 -15.52
C LEU A 66 -1.95 -8.59 -16.52
N ALA A 67 -3.24 -8.24 -16.48
CA ALA A 67 -3.79 -7.22 -17.35
C ALA A 67 -3.26 -5.82 -17.01
N ASP A 68 -3.15 -5.48 -15.72
CA ASP A 68 -2.58 -4.21 -15.30
C ASP A 68 -1.07 -4.17 -15.57
N LEU A 69 -0.32 -5.25 -15.32
CA LEU A 69 1.09 -5.34 -15.70
C LEU A 69 1.29 -5.12 -17.20
N TYR A 70 0.48 -5.75 -18.05
CA TYR A 70 0.51 -5.53 -19.49
C TYR A 70 0.35 -4.05 -19.85
N GLU A 71 -0.64 -3.37 -19.29
CA GLU A 71 -0.89 -1.95 -19.56
C GLU A 71 0.24 -1.05 -19.05
N LEU A 72 0.79 -1.31 -17.87
CA LEU A 72 1.97 -0.60 -17.33
C LEU A 72 3.19 -0.75 -18.24
N ARG A 73 3.37 -1.93 -18.83
CA ARG A 73 4.47 -2.18 -19.77
C ARG A 73 4.24 -1.47 -21.10
N ARG A 74 3.00 -1.49 -21.59
CA ARG A 74 2.57 -0.88 -22.86
C ARG A 74 2.67 0.65 -22.84
N ASN A 75 2.32 1.28 -21.73
CA ASN A 75 2.27 2.75 -21.61
C ASN A 75 3.57 3.39 -21.07
N GLY A 76 4.61 2.60 -20.79
CA GLY A 76 5.91 3.10 -20.34
C GLY A 76 6.03 3.33 -18.83
N VAL A 77 4.97 3.10 -18.05
CA VAL A 77 4.99 3.28 -16.59
C VAL A 77 5.92 2.28 -15.92
N ALA A 78 5.92 1.01 -16.35
CA ALA A 78 6.80 -0.01 -15.79
C ALA A 78 8.28 0.40 -15.84
N GLN A 79 8.73 0.89 -17.00
CA GLN A 79 10.09 1.37 -17.22
C GLN A 79 10.39 2.61 -16.37
N THR A 80 9.39 3.48 -16.21
CA THR A 80 9.51 4.70 -15.42
C THR A 80 9.69 4.41 -13.93
N ILE A 81 8.94 3.44 -13.38
CA ILE A 81 9.09 3.03 -11.97
C ILE A 81 10.50 2.49 -11.72
N VAL A 82 10.99 1.63 -12.61
CA VAL A 82 12.35 1.07 -12.52
C VAL A 82 13.41 2.17 -12.62
N LYS A 83 13.22 3.16 -13.51
CA LYS A 83 14.11 4.32 -13.65
C LYS A 83 14.11 5.15 -12.35
N ALA A 84 12.95 5.51 -11.83
CA ALA A 84 12.83 6.30 -10.60
C ALA A 84 13.50 5.62 -9.40
N TYR A 85 13.33 4.29 -9.26
CA TYR A 85 14.04 3.52 -8.23
C TYR A 85 15.56 3.63 -8.34
N ARG A 86 16.10 3.51 -9.57
CA ARG A 86 17.55 3.67 -9.83
C ARG A 86 18.03 5.09 -9.50
N GLU A 87 17.17 6.08 -9.68
CA GLU A 87 17.48 7.49 -9.43
C GLU A 87 17.28 7.92 -7.96
N GLY A 88 16.77 7.02 -7.11
CA GLY A 88 16.72 7.26 -5.66
C GLY A 88 15.34 7.07 -5.03
N ALA A 89 14.27 6.94 -5.81
CA ALA A 89 12.93 6.79 -5.26
C ALA A 89 12.78 5.48 -4.46
N THR A 90 11.91 5.50 -3.45
CA THR A 90 11.41 4.29 -2.79
C THR A 90 10.29 3.70 -3.62
N VAL A 91 10.26 2.38 -3.79
CA VAL A 91 9.18 1.66 -4.45
C VAL A 91 8.64 0.58 -3.53
N MET A 92 7.33 0.57 -3.31
CA MET A 92 6.66 -0.45 -2.50
C MET A 92 5.42 -1.00 -3.21
N GLY A 93 5.27 -2.32 -3.18
CA GLY A 93 4.12 -3.02 -3.76
C GLY A 93 3.23 -3.65 -2.70
N ILE A 94 1.91 -3.55 -2.88
CA ILE A 94 0.91 -4.18 -1.99
C ILE A 94 0.10 -5.18 -2.81
N CYS A 95 0.00 -6.43 -2.35
CA CYS A 95 -0.74 -7.52 -2.97
C CYS A 95 -0.39 -7.67 -4.46
N GLY A 96 -1.31 -7.43 -5.39
CA GLY A 96 -1.01 -7.45 -6.83
C GLY A 96 0.17 -6.54 -7.24
N GLY A 97 0.37 -5.42 -6.54
CA GLY A 97 1.54 -4.57 -6.73
C GLY A 97 2.85 -5.22 -6.29
N TYR A 98 2.83 -6.01 -5.22
CA TYR A 98 3.97 -6.83 -4.80
C TYR A 98 4.32 -7.87 -5.86
N GLN A 99 3.31 -8.55 -6.42
CA GLN A 99 3.48 -9.51 -7.51
C GLN A 99 4.07 -8.86 -8.77
N ILE A 100 3.56 -7.70 -9.16
CA ILE A 100 4.05 -6.89 -10.29
C ILE A 100 5.54 -6.55 -10.14
N MET A 101 6.00 -6.27 -8.93
CA MET A 101 7.40 -5.91 -8.66
C MET A 101 8.39 -7.09 -8.82
N GLY A 102 7.89 -8.32 -8.83
CA GLY A 102 8.69 -9.53 -8.98
C GLY A 102 9.39 -9.67 -10.34
N MET A 103 10.05 -10.80 -10.52
CA MET A 103 10.71 -11.20 -11.77
C MET A 103 9.68 -11.57 -12.85
N GLU A 104 8.60 -12.25 -12.46
CA GLU A 104 7.52 -12.66 -13.35
C GLU A 104 6.22 -12.94 -12.60
N VAL A 105 5.11 -12.84 -13.35
CA VAL A 105 3.80 -13.32 -12.95
C VAL A 105 3.33 -14.33 -13.99
N CYS A 106 2.90 -15.50 -13.53
CA CYS A 106 2.42 -16.62 -14.34
C CYS A 106 0.98 -16.94 -13.97
N ASP A 107 0.12 -17.23 -14.94
CA ASP A 107 -1.25 -17.69 -14.76
C ASP A 107 -1.51 -18.88 -15.69
N PRO A 108 -0.93 -20.06 -15.39
CA PRO A 108 -0.98 -21.22 -16.27
C PRO A 108 -2.39 -21.79 -16.45
N GLU A 109 -3.29 -21.50 -15.50
CA GLU A 109 -4.69 -21.98 -15.51
C GLU A 109 -5.66 -20.94 -16.07
N GLY A 110 -5.19 -19.73 -16.41
CA GLY A 110 -6.02 -18.66 -16.99
C GLY A 110 -7.08 -18.13 -16.01
N VAL A 111 -6.74 -18.07 -14.72
CA VAL A 111 -7.62 -17.65 -13.63
C VAL A 111 -8.00 -16.17 -13.73
N GLU A 112 -7.06 -15.30 -14.08
CA GLU A 112 -7.30 -13.86 -14.25
C GLU A 112 -7.71 -13.50 -15.68
N GLY A 113 -7.30 -14.28 -16.69
CA GLY A 113 -7.64 -14.03 -18.09
C GLY A 113 -6.76 -14.77 -19.11
N GLU A 114 -6.65 -14.19 -20.32
CA GLU A 114 -5.97 -14.84 -21.46
C GLU A 114 -4.43 -14.76 -21.41
N ILE A 115 -3.89 -13.79 -20.66
CA ILE A 115 -2.44 -13.60 -20.54
C ILE A 115 -1.92 -14.63 -19.54
N ILE A 116 -1.15 -15.62 -20.00
CA ILE A 116 -0.67 -16.71 -19.14
C ILE A 116 0.68 -16.42 -18.44
N ARG A 117 1.43 -15.41 -18.89
CA ARG A 117 2.73 -15.05 -18.31
C ARG A 117 3.20 -13.67 -18.76
N LEU A 118 3.77 -12.89 -17.84
CA LEU A 118 4.51 -11.67 -18.16
C LEU A 118 5.75 -11.52 -17.27
N PRO A 119 6.84 -10.93 -17.81
CA PRO A 119 7.92 -10.46 -16.95
C PRO A 119 7.42 -9.30 -16.08
N GLY A 120 7.72 -9.37 -14.79
CA GLY A 120 7.45 -8.31 -13.82
C GLY A 120 8.44 -7.16 -13.97
N LEU A 121 8.50 -6.28 -12.97
CA LEU A 121 9.43 -5.15 -12.97
C LEU A 121 10.88 -5.57 -12.66
N GLY A 122 11.08 -6.75 -12.07
CA GLY A 122 12.39 -7.26 -11.67
C GLY A 122 13.03 -6.45 -10.54
N LEU A 123 12.22 -5.83 -9.69
CA LEU A 123 12.68 -5.07 -8.52
C LEU A 123 12.84 -5.98 -7.30
N LEU A 124 11.98 -6.99 -7.18
CA LEU A 124 12.01 -7.98 -6.12
C LEU A 124 12.42 -9.34 -6.69
N PRO A 125 13.30 -10.10 -6.00
CA PRO A 125 13.77 -11.41 -6.44
C PRO A 125 12.73 -12.51 -6.13
N VAL A 126 11.50 -12.31 -6.58
CA VAL A 126 10.36 -13.20 -6.35
C VAL A 126 9.61 -13.47 -7.65
N SER A 127 8.97 -14.62 -7.76
CA SER A 127 8.08 -14.97 -8.87
C SER A 127 6.73 -15.39 -8.34
N THR A 128 5.67 -14.98 -9.02
CA THR A 128 4.29 -15.29 -8.61
C THR A 128 3.62 -16.21 -9.63
N THR A 129 2.96 -17.25 -9.13
CA THR A 129 2.01 -18.04 -9.91
C THR A 129 0.60 -17.79 -9.40
N MET A 130 -0.29 -17.30 -10.25
CA MET A 130 -1.71 -17.12 -9.98
C MET A 130 -2.36 -18.49 -9.81
N LEU A 131 -3.23 -18.61 -8.81
CA LEU A 131 -3.95 -19.83 -8.44
C LEU A 131 -5.43 -19.51 -8.26
N GLY A 132 -6.30 -20.49 -8.49
CA GLY A 132 -7.75 -20.35 -8.30
C GLY A 132 -8.18 -20.18 -6.83
N GLU A 133 -7.36 -20.64 -5.88
CA GLU A 133 -7.64 -20.49 -4.45
C GLU A 133 -7.35 -19.06 -3.99
N LYS A 134 -8.28 -18.52 -3.20
CA LYS A 134 -8.21 -17.16 -2.66
C LYS A 134 -7.97 -17.22 -1.16
N ILE A 135 -6.91 -16.56 -0.71
CA ILE A 135 -6.62 -16.38 0.70
C ILE A 135 -7.38 -15.15 1.19
N THR A 136 -8.14 -15.31 2.28
CA THR A 136 -8.83 -14.21 2.98
C THR A 136 -8.70 -14.39 4.48
N ARG A 137 -7.89 -13.56 5.16
CA ARG A 137 -7.74 -13.61 6.62
C ARG A 137 -7.29 -12.27 7.19
N GLN A 138 -7.62 -12.03 8.46
CA GLN A 138 -7.01 -10.97 9.25
C GLN A 138 -5.67 -11.47 9.79
N VAL A 139 -4.68 -10.58 9.89
CA VAL A 139 -3.34 -10.91 10.35
C VAL A 139 -2.83 -9.86 11.33
N ASP A 140 -2.17 -10.35 12.38
CA ASP A 140 -1.32 -9.55 13.25
C ASP A 140 0.13 -9.86 12.87
N PHE A 141 0.96 -8.83 12.73
CA PHE A 141 2.33 -9.00 12.25
C PHE A 141 3.29 -7.98 12.85
N ASN A 142 4.57 -8.33 12.83
CA ASN A 142 5.68 -7.43 13.09
C ASN A 142 6.43 -7.22 11.77
N PHE A 143 6.83 -5.99 11.45
CA PHE A 143 7.64 -5.72 10.25
C PHE A 143 9.13 -5.69 10.63
N LEU A 144 9.97 -6.39 9.86
CA LEU A 144 11.41 -6.53 10.12
C LEU A 144 11.69 -6.84 11.61
N ASP A 145 12.63 -6.12 12.23
CA ASP A 145 12.99 -6.24 13.65
C ASP A 145 12.13 -5.35 14.57
N SER A 146 10.97 -4.85 14.10
CA SER A 146 10.09 -4.01 14.90
C SER A 146 9.37 -4.80 15.99
N ASN A 147 9.44 -4.32 17.23
CA ASN A 147 8.67 -4.87 18.35
C ASN A 147 7.21 -4.37 18.40
N VAL A 148 6.77 -3.56 17.42
CA VAL A 148 5.40 -3.05 17.35
C VAL A 148 4.53 -4.01 16.56
N VAL A 149 3.52 -4.57 17.23
CA VAL A 149 2.48 -5.37 16.57
C VAL A 149 1.62 -4.45 15.71
N CYS A 150 1.55 -4.77 14.43
CA CYS A 150 0.73 -4.13 13.42
C CYS A 150 -0.44 -5.04 13.03
N HIS A 151 -1.49 -4.44 12.49
CA HIS A 151 -2.71 -5.14 12.08
C HIS A 151 -2.96 -4.95 10.60
N GLY A 152 -3.47 -5.98 9.94
CA GLY A 152 -3.79 -5.94 8.53
C GLY A 152 -4.60 -7.16 8.10
N TYR A 153 -4.70 -7.35 6.80
CA TYR A 153 -5.42 -8.50 6.24
C TYR A 153 -4.87 -8.91 4.89
N GLU A 154 -4.99 -10.20 4.60
CA GLU A 154 -4.66 -10.77 3.31
C GLU A 154 -5.94 -11.00 2.53
N ILE A 155 -5.95 -10.56 1.26
CA ILE A 155 -7.01 -10.84 0.29
C ILE A 155 -6.41 -10.99 -1.10
N HIS A 156 -5.74 -12.12 -1.35
CA HIS A 156 -5.00 -12.31 -2.58
C HIS A 156 -5.22 -13.68 -3.20
N MET A 157 -4.85 -13.75 -4.46
CA MET A 157 -4.73 -14.97 -5.24
C MET A 157 -3.30 -15.08 -5.72
N GLY A 158 -2.84 -16.31 -5.87
CA GLY A 158 -1.49 -16.61 -6.29
C GLY A 158 -0.51 -16.81 -5.14
N ASN A 159 0.50 -17.60 -5.46
CA ASN A 159 1.58 -18.00 -4.58
C ASN A 159 2.88 -17.34 -5.07
N THR A 160 3.56 -16.62 -4.18
CA THR A 160 4.84 -15.98 -4.50
C THR A 160 5.97 -16.75 -3.83
N VAL A 161 6.98 -17.10 -4.61
CA VAL A 161 8.17 -17.79 -4.14
C VAL A 161 9.40 -16.92 -4.39
N THR A 162 10.34 -16.94 -3.45
CA THR A 162 11.64 -16.27 -3.60
C THR A 162 12.53 -17.09 -4.54
N SER A 163 13.41 -16.40 -5.28
CA SER A 163 14.43 -17.08 -6.07
C SER A 163 15.45 -17.76 -5.15
N GLU A 164 15.76 -19.04 -5.40
CA GLU A 164 16.71 -19.83 -4.58
C GLU A 164 18.12 -19.19 -4.48
N ALA A 165 18.48 -18.32 -5.42
CA ALA A 165 19.78 -17.65 -5.45
C ALA A 165 19.82 -16.34 -4.64
N ALA A 166 18.69 -15.87 -4.11
CA ALA A 166 18.59 -14.62 -3.39
C ALA A 166 18.33 -14.86 -1.89
N GLU A 167 19.18 -14.30 -1.04
CA GLU A 167 18.88 -14.15 0.38
C GLU A 167 17.83 -13.05 0.52
N VAL A 168 16.58 -13.45 0.73
CA VAL A 168 15.44 -12.52 0.83
C VAL A 168 15.02 -12.43 2.28
N ILE A 169 14.96 -11.20 2.79
CA ILE A 169 14.42 -10.91 4.12
C ILE A 169 12.91 -10.73 3.94
N PRO A 170 12.06 -11.47 4.66
CA PRO A 170 10.62 -11.20 4.64
C PRO A 170 10.35 -9.82 5.25
N LEU A 171 9.40 -9.08 4.69
CA LEU A 171 9.04 -7.77 5.24
C LEU A 171 8.32 -7.93 6.58
N ASN A 172 7.49 -8.96 6.70
CA ASN A 172 6.59 -9.17 7.83
C ASN A 172 6.75 -10.59 8.40
N SER A 173 6.73 -10.69 9.73
CA SER A 173 6.52 -11.93 10.46
C SER A 173 5.11 -11.92 11.05
N ILE A 174 4.28 -12.85 10.60
CA ILE A 174 2.89 -13.01 11.06
C ILE A 174 2.90 -13.77 12.39
N SER A 175 1.94 -13.46 13.27
CA SER A 175 1.82 -14.05 14.61
C SER A 175 1.66 -15.58 14.63
N ASP A 176 1.23 -16.18 13.52
CA ASP A 176 1.13 -17.63 13.34
C ASP A 176 2.46 -18.30 12.90
N GLY A 177 3.54 -17.50 12.80
CA GLY A 177 4.89 -17.95 12.42
C GLY A 177 5.16 -17.94 10.92
N GLN A 178 4.18 -17.55 10.09
CA GLN A 178 4.39 -17.40 8.65
C GLN A 178 5.12 -16.09 8.35
N ALA A 179 5.89 -16.09 7.26
CA ALA A 179 6.55 -14.91 6.74
C ALA A 179 5.75 -14.35 5.56
N ASP A 180 5.69 -13.02 5.45
CA ASP A 180 5.07 -12.33 4.32
C ASP A 180 6.00 -11.27 3.72
N GLY A 181 5.84 -11.08 2.42
CA GLY A 181 6.48 -10.02 1.67
C GLY A 181 7.96 -10.27 1.42
N CYS A 182 8.59 -9.25 0.84
CA CYS A 182 9.97 -9.24 0.44
C CYS A 182 10.54 -7.86 0.75
N PHE A 183 11.62 -7.81 1.52
CA PHE A 183 12.38 -6.62 1.81
C PHE A 183 13.78 -6.76 1.20
N VAL A 184 14.08 -5.91 0.22
CA VAL A 184 15.42 -5.86 -0.39
C VAL A 184 16.27 -4.79 0.28
N ASN A 185 15.68 -3.62 0.55
CA ASN A 185 16.27 -2.51 1.30
C ASN A 185 15.20 -1.46 1.64
N GLU A 186 15.57 -0.39 2.35
CA GLU A 186 14.67 0.71 2.76
C GLU A 186 13.94 1.40 1.59
N ARG A 187 14.41 1.24 0.35
CA ARG A 187 13.82 1.81 -0.87
C ARG A 187 13.09 0.78 -1.74
N CYS A 188 13.09 -0.51 -1.39
CA CYS A 188 12.47 -1.53 -2.22
C CYS A 188 11.91 -2.68 -1.38
N MET A 189 10.58 -2.78 -1.35
CA MET A 189 9.87 -3.80 -0.57
C MET A 189 8.48 -4.12 -1.13
N GLY A 190 7.89 -5.23 -0.72
CA GLY A 190 6.50 -5.56 -1.05
C GLY A 190 5.89 -6.55 -0.07
N THR A 191 4.56 -6.64 -0.03
CA THR A 191 3.79 -7.44 0.93
C THR A 191 2.42 -7.82 0.39
N TYR A 192 1.85 -8.94 0.84
CA TYR A 192 0.44 -9.25 0.60
C TYR A 192 -0.53 -8.58 1.59
N ILE A 193 -0.02 -8.05 2.69
CA ILE A 193 -0.81 -7.50 3.79
C ILE A 193 -1.35 -6.13 3.38
N HIS A 194 -2.65 -6.08 3.14
CA HIS A 194 -3.42 -4.84 3.09
C HIS A 194 -3.58 -4.25 4.49
N GLY A 195 -3.79 -2.94 4.57
CA GLY A 195 -3.83 -2.22 5.85
C GLY A 195 -2.46 -2.01 6.52
N ILE A 196 -1.34 -2.47 5.94
CA ILE A 196 0.00 -2.19 6.47
C ILE A 196 0.25 -0.68 6.63
N LEU A 197 -0.24 0.11 5.67
CA LEU A 197 -0.17 1.57 5.68
C LEU A 197 -1.18 2.24 6.62
N ASP A 198 -2.02 1.49 7.32
CA ASP A 198 -2.87 2.01 8.40
C ASP A 198 -2.10 2.06 9.75
N ASN A 199 -0.92 1.45 9.81
CA ASN A 199 -0.11 1.35 11.01
C ASN A 199 0.91 2.50 11.07
N GLY A 200 0.76 3.40 12.04
CA GLY A 200 1.63 4.58 12.17
C GLY A 200 3.12 4.24 12.26
N ALA A 201 3.48 3.16 12.96
CA ALA A 201 4.88 2.70 13.06
C ALA A 201 5.47 2.34 11.69
N PHE A 202 4.68 1.76 10.78
CA PHE A 202 5.12 1.46 9.43
C PHE A 202 5.22 2.72 8.56
N ILE A 203 4.27 3.66 8.69
CA ILE A 203 4.38 4.96 8.02
C ILE A 203 5.66 5.68 8.45
N ASP A 204 5.96 5.71 9.74
CA ASP A 204 7.17 6.36 10.27
C ASP A 204 8.44 5.71 9.72
N PHE A 205 8.46 4.38 9.65
CA PHE A 205 9.53 3.64 8.99
C PHE A 205 9.68 4.04 7.52
N LEU A 206 8.57 4.09 6.77
CA LEU A 206 8.56 4.44 5.35
C LEU A 206 9.02 5.89 5.08
N LEU A 207 8.68 6.82 5.97
CA LEU A 207 9.02 8.25 5.83
C LEU A 207 10.37 8.62 6.43
N LYS A 208 10.97 7.76 7.26
CA LYS A 208 12.25 8.01 7.95
C LYS A 208 13.37 8.50 7.02
N PRO A 209 13.58 7.95 5.80
CA PRO A 209 14.63 8.43 4.90
C PRO A 209 14.44 9.89 4.44
N PHE A 210 13.23 10.44 4.56
CA PHE A 210 12.85 11.76 4.08
C PHE A 210 12.70 12.80 5.22
N ALA A 211 13.18 12.49 6.43
CA ALA A 211 13.10 13.38 7.60
C ALA A 211 13.59 14.81 7.32
N GLY A 212 14.66 14.97 6.54
CA GLY A 212 15.20 16.29 6.19
C GLY A 212 14.36 17.11 5.19
N LYS A 213 13.37 16.51 4.52
CA LYS A 213 12.45 17.23 3.60
C LYS A 213 11.20 17.77 4.29
N MET A 214 10.82 17.16 5.40
CA MET A 214 9.61 17.51 6.14
C MET A 214 9.92 18.77 6.95
N GLU A 215 9.20 19.87 6.69
CA GLU A 215 9.27 21.03 7.60
C GLU A 215 8.85 20.56 9.00
N HIS A 216 9.68 20.83 10.02
CA HIS A 216 9.40 20.49 11.41
C HIS A 216 8.08 21.14 11.88
N LYS A 217 6.97 20.43 11.69
CA LYS A 217 5.77 20.57 12.51
C LYS A 217 5.59 19.22 13.18
N GLU A 218 5.79 19.19 14.50
CA GLU A 218 5.44 18.05 15.34
C GLU A 218 4.00 17.64 14.99
N PHE A 219 3.85 16.53 14.28
CA PHE A 219 2.55 15.97 13.97
C PHE A 219 2.14 15.08 15.14
N ASP A 220 1.26 15.60 15.99
CA ASP A 220 0.69 14.83 17.08
C ASP A 220 -0.42 13.91 16.56
N PHE A 221 -0.03 12.67 16.28
CA PHE A 221 -0.93 11.60 15.85
C PHE A 221 -2.06 11.33 16.84
N ALA A 222 -1.82 11.52 18.15
CA ALA A 222 -2.86 11.32 19.18
C ALA A 222 -3.96 12.39 19.03
N SER A 223 -3.56 13.66 18.88
CA SER A 223 -4.48 14.76 18.62
C SER A 223 -5.27 14.57 17.31
N PHE A 224 -4.64 14.07 16.24
CA PHE A 224 -5.32 13.79 14.97
C PHE A 224 -6.37 12.67 15.09
N LYS A 225 -6.03 11.57 15.78
CA LYS A 225 -6.95 10.45 16.00
C LYS A 225 -8.18 10.88 16.83
N GLU A 226 -7.95 11.67 17.88
CA GLU A 226 -9.00 12.27 18.71
C GLU A 226 -9.93 13.16 17.87
N GLU A 227 -9.38 13.97 16.96
CA GLU A 227 -10.16 14.82 16.06
C GLU A 227 -11.05 14.00 15.10
N GLN A 228 -10.58 12.86 14.60
CA GLN A 228 -11.39 11.97 13.75
C GLN A 228 -12.49 11.28 14.55
N TYR A 229 -12.22 10.84 15.78
CA TYR A 229 -13.25 10.31 16.67
C TYR A 229 -14.31 11.36 16.99
N ASN A 230 -13.90 12.61 17.23
CA ASN A 230 -14.83 13.72 17.45
C ASN A 230 -15.70 13.99 16.22
N LYS A 231 -15.14 14.00 15.00
CA LYS A 231 -15.91 14.16 13.76
C LYS A 231 -16.94 13.05 13.56
N LEU A 232 -16.58 11.80 13.87
CA LEU A 232 -17.51 10.68 13.80
C LEU A 232 -18.59 10.78 14.88
N ALA A 233 -18.21 11.12 16.12
CA ALA A 233 -19.14 11.33 17.22
C ALA A 233 -20.14 12.45 16.91
N ASP A 234 -19.68 13.57 16.34
CA ASP A 234 -20.54 14.67 15.94
C ASP A 234 -21.45 14.30 14.78
N HIS A 235 -20.97 13.51 13.83
CA HIS A 235 -21.82 12.99 12.75
C HIS A 235 -22.94 12.10 13.30
N VAL A 236 -22.63 11.22 14.26
CA VAL A 236 -23.63 10.38 14.94
C VAL A 236 -24.61 11.25 15.74
N ARG A 237 -24.13 12.21 16.54
CA ARG A 237 -24.98 13.13 17.33
C ARG A 237 -25.96 13.92 16.45
N ASN A 238 -25.54 14.31 15.25
CA ASN A 238 -26.38 15.09 14.34
C ASN A 238 -27.45 14.26 13.61
N HIS A 239 -27.30 12.94 13.54
CA HIS A 239 -28.20 12.06 12.78
C HIS A 239 -28.94 11.02 13.64
N VAL A 240 -28.59 10.91 14.91
CA VAL A 240 -29.18 9.98 15.87
C VAL A 240 -29.75 10.77 17.04
N ASN A 241 -30.97 10.44 17.45
CA ASN A 241 -31.58 11.03 18.64
C ASN A 241 -30.90 10.48 19.90
N MET A 242 -29.84 11.18 20.32
CA MET A 242 -29.02 10.77 21.45
C MET A 242 -29.80 10.78 22.78
N ASP A 243 -30.81 11.63 22.92
CA ASP A 243 -31.64 11.68 24.13
C ASP A 243 -32.41 10.37 24.34
N VAL A 244 -32.93 9.78 23.27
CA VAL A 244 -33.62 8.47 23.32
C VAL A 244 -32.65 7.34 23.69
N ILE A 245 -31.43 7.33 23.12
CA ILE A 245 -30.42 6.34 23.45
C ILE A 245 -29.98 6.48 24.92
N TYR A 246 -29.75 7.70 25.40
CA TYR A 246 -29.36 7.93 26.80
C TYR A 246 -30.48 7.59 27.79
N GLN A 247 -31.75 7.78 27.41
CA GLN A 247 -32.89 7.32 28.20
C GLN A 247 -32.92 5.80 28.29
N LEU A 248 -32.77 5.09 27.16
CA LEU A 248 -32.72 3.62 27.13
C LEU A 248 -31.55 3.03 27.93
N MET A 249 -30.39 3.69 27.91
CA MET A 249 -29.23 3.27 28.70
C MET A 249 -29.41 3.48 30.21
N LYS A 250 -30.15 4.52 30.63
CA LYS A 250 -30.47 4.80 32.04
C LYS A 250 -31.65 3.98 32.58
N SER A 251 -32.39 3.29 31.71
CA SER A 251 -33.58 2.51 32.07
C SER A 251 -33.27 1.06 32.47
N ASN A 252 -32.00 0.65 32.43
CA ASN A 252 -31.55 -0.73 32.68
C ASN A 252 -30.64 -0.84 33.94
N ASP A 253 -30.71 0.13 34.87
CA ASP A 253 -30.23 0.00 36.25
C ASP A 253 -31.41 -0.08 37.22
#